data_AF-A0A1I2PZN3-F1
#
_entry.id   AF-A0A1I2PZN3-F1
#
_cell.length_a   1.000
_cell.length_b   1.000
_cell.length_c   1.000
_cell.angle_alpha   90.00
_cell.angle_beta   90.00
_cell.angle_gamma   90.00
#
_symmetry.space_group_name_H-M   'P 1'
#
loop_
_entity.id
_entity.type
_entity.pdbx_description
1 polymer ?
#
loop_
_entity_poly.entity_id
_entity_poly.type
_entity_poly.pdbx_seq_one_letter_code
_entity_poly.pdbx_strand_id
1 'polypeptide(L)'
;MVRPSARLRNILIAVTLGGALMGSAPQAFADEVPVPEASASEAPAQTTLGDLLPPGVQLPQLSGVDLASIPIPADPIQPAPAVDLPELPGLNIPVPVPHVDSAHAINQVRGELARHGITTPEVDPALTNQIDQQLKDVLPVYTSPDSPTPSGPGAAAATYAADGPNYQWRSDLQSQIMALHRGPVLHRVEGSWFNAPDIPEESRAAEAAGTSLYGPGTPLFIGPKMICTLGVAGYDSAGRKIGITAGHCGAPGDMVVSADSWKLGPSGTVVYSHPGNDYSVIEFGSNAQISRSYNGVTINELGGVAATGEMLCKMGVATGYTCGVNWQQQGRMITSQVCATAGDSGGPLLAGDRMVGMVSRGILPFYELACHTPLQGPLFMPTVGTSVEDVLADLDANGGVGAGFRLAD
;
A
#
# COMPACT_ATOMS: atom_id res chain seq x y z
N MET A 1 -61.41 -20.02 58.91
CA MET A 1 -61.42 -18.89 59.87
C MET A 1 -61.52 -17.57 59.08
N VAL A 2 -61.44 -16.41 59.74
CA VAL A 2 -61.93 -15.10 59.24
C VAL A 2 -60.85 -14.28 58.49
N ARG A 3 -61.34 -13.35 57.63
CA ARG A 3 -60.71 -12.17 56.94
C ARG A 3 -59.78 -11.28 57.83
N PRO A 4 -59.11 -10.18 57.35
CA PRO A 4 -58.96 -9.56 56.00
C PRO A 4 -57.47 -9.63 55.52
N SER A 5 -56.71 -8.72 54.86
CA SER A 5 -56.73 -7.29 54.40
C SER A 5 -55.75 -7.14 53.18
N ALA A 6 -55.64 -6.12 52.30
CA ALA A 6 -56.08 -4.71 52.15
C ALA A 6 -55.22 -3.61 52.86
N ARG A 7 -54.86 -2.43 52.26
CA ARG A 7 -54.97 -1.90 50.87
C ARG A 7 -54.15 -0.57 50.65
N LEU A 8 -53.63 -0.36 49.43
CA LEU A 8 -53.48 0.91 48.63
C LEU A 8 -52.65 2.18 49.06
N ARG A 9 -51.81 2.62 48.09
CA ARG A 9 -51.58 3.99 47.51
C ARG A 9 -50.69 5.10 48.14
N ASN A 10 -49.74 5.54 47.29
CA ASN A 10 -49.37 6.89 46.82
C ASN A 10 -49.43 8.13 47.74
N ILE A 11 -48.38 8.97 47.63
CA ILE A 11 -48.48 10.39 47.20
C ILE A 11 -47.11 10.88 46.67
N LEU A 12 -47.12 11.92 45.83
CA LEU A 12 -45.97 12.58 45.21
C LEU A 12 -45.90 14.05 45.68
N ILE A 13 -44.72 14.59 45.95
CA ILE A 13 -44.42 16.03 46.00
C ILE A 13 -42.94 16.24 45.67
N ALA A 14 -42.61 17.33 44.97
CA ALA A 14 -41.25 17.81 44.76
C ALA A 14 -41.15 19.26 45.25
N VAL A 15 -39.99 19.64 45.80
CA VAL A 15 -39.67 21.03 46.18
C VAL A 15 -38.23 21.33 45.77
N THR A 16 -38.04 22.49 45.15
CA THR A 16 -36.72 23.04 44.80
C THR A 16 -36.35 24.17 45.75
N LEU A 17 -35.06 24.30 46.09
CA LEU A 17 -34.26 25.51 45.86
C LEU A 17 -32.77 25.23 46.19
N GLY A 18 -31.87 26.05 45.66
CA GLY A 18 -30.42 25.84 45.75
C GLY A 18 -29.74 26.58 46.90
N GLY A 19 -28.40 26.48 46.92
CA GLY A 19 -27.52 27.18 47.85
C GLY A 19 -26.12 26.61 47.77
N ALA A 20 -25.16 27.38 47.25
CA ALA A 20 -23.74 27.02 47.25
C ALA A 20 -23.05 27.56 48.50
N LEU A 21 -22.02 26.87 48.99
CA LEU A 21 -20.91 27.46 49.74
C LEU A 21 -19.71 26.49 49.81
N MET A 22 -18.53 27.03 50.13
CA MET A 22 -17.26 26.30 50.11
C MET A 22 -17.10 25.39 51.34
N GLY A 23 -16.44 24.24 51.17
CA GLY A 23 -16.07 23.32 52.25
C GLY A 23 -14.59 22.94 52.19
N SER A 24 -13.83 23.32 53.22
CA SER A 24 -12.42 22.98 53.39
C SER A 24 -12.20 21.52 53.78
N ALA A 25 -11.10 20.92 53.32
CA ALA A 25 -10.68 19.58 53.76
C ALA A 25 -10.18 19.57 55.22
N PRO A 26 -10.35 18.46 55.93
CA PRO A 26 -9.46 18.02 57.00
C PRO A 26 -8.69 16.74 56.62
N GLN A 27 -7.42 16.67 57.00
CA GLN A 27 -6.69 15.40 57.10
C GLN A 27 -7.09 14.67 58.38
N ALA A 28 -7.07 13.34 58.40
CA ALA A 28 -6.55 12.56 59.55
C ALA A 28 -6.39 11.05 59.22
N PHE A 29 -5.52 10.41 60.00
CA PHE A 29 -5.32 8.97 60.19
C PHE A 29 -4.90 8.09 59.01
N ALA A 30 -3.65 7.62 59.10
CA ALA A 30 -3.16 6.44 58.43
C ALA A 30 -3.23 5.23 59.38
N ASP A 31 -3.47 4.05 58.82
CA ASP A 31 -3.07 2.76 59.38
C ASP A 31 -2.28 2.04 58.28
N GLU A 32 -1.08 1.56 58.58
CA GLU A 32 -0.20 0.92 57.60
C GLU A 32 -0.60 -0.55 57.37
N VAL A 33 -1.27 -0.82 56.25
CA VAL A 33 -1.42 -2.19 55.74
C VAL A 33 -0.21 -2.53 54.86
N PRO A 34 0.53 -3.62 55.11
CA PRO A 34 1.63 -4.03 54.25
C PRO A 34 1.14 -4.39 52.85
N VAL A 35 1.48 -3.55 51.87
CA VAL A 35 1.25 -3.85 50.46
C VAL A 35 2.29 -4.91 50.04
N PRO A 36 1.89 -6.08 49.50
CA PRO A 36 2.85 -7.01 48.94
C PRO A 36 3.54 -6.37 47.72
N GLU A 37 4.86 -6.54 47.60
CA GLU A 37 5.62 -5.97 46.49
C GLU A 37 5.03 -6.43 45.16
N ALA A 38 4.65 -5.48 44.32
CA ALA A 38 4.15 -5.78 42.98
C ALA A 38 5.31 -6.35 42.15
N SER A 39 5.29 -7.67 41.93
CA SER A 39 6.15 -8.32 40.93
C SER A 39 6.03 -7.57 39.62
N ALA A 40 7.15 -7.08 39.09
CA ALA A 40 7.15 -6.31 37.85
C ALA A 40 6.52 -7.17 36.75
N SER A 41 5.34 -6.77 36.27
CA SER A 41 4.76 -7.36 35.07
C SER A 41 5.72 -7.04 33.93
N GLU A 42 6.27 -8.07 33.31
CA GLU A 42 7.01 -7.90 32.06
C GLU A 42 6.09 -7.20 31.06
N ALA A 43 6.63 -6.23 30.33
CA ALA A 43 5.95 -5.70 29.17
C ALA A 43 5.82 -6.83 28.14
N PRO A 44 4.73 -6.89 27.34
CA PRO A 44 4.63 -7.87 26.27
C PRO A 44 5.85 -7.74 25.35
N ALA A 45 6.49 -8.86 25.03
CA ALA A 45 7.68 -8.88 24.19
C ALA A 45 7.39 -8.17 22.86
N GLN A 46 8.26 -7.24 22.46
CA GLN A 46 8.12 -6.56 21.17
C GLN A 46 8.39 -7.57 20.07
N THR A 47 7.37 -7.89 19.28
CA THR A 47 7.49 -8.77 18.11
C THR A 47 8.58 -8.25 17.20
N THR A 48 9.57 -9.09 16.88
CA THR A 48 10.69 -8.71 16.02
C THR A 48 10.48 -9.19 14.59
N LEU A 49 11.22 -8.64 13.62
CA LEU A 49 11.19 -9.11 12.23
C LEU A 49 11.59 -10.59 12.10
N GLY A 50 12.43 -11.10 13.02
CA GLY A 50 12.80 -12.52 13.12
C GLY A 50 11.63 -13.42 13.52
N ASP A 51 10.74 -12.95 14.40
CA ASP A 51 9.55 -13.70 14.85
C ASP A 51 8.48 -13.86 13.75
N LEU A 52 8.63 -13.16 12.62
CA LEU A 52 7.72 -13.18 11.47
C LEU A 52 8.23 -14.03 10.30
N LEU A 53 9.39 -14.70 10.45
CA LEU A 53 10.00 -15.53 9.42
C LEU A 53 9.38 -16.95 9.38
N PRO A 54 9.08 -17.49 8.19
CA PRO A 54 8.72 -18.90 8.05
C PRO A 54 9.88 -19.84 8.49
N PRO A 55 9.59 -21.03 9.04
CA PRO A 55 10.61 -22.00 9.43
C PRO A 55 11.55 -22.36 8.26
N GLY A 56 12.85 -22.11 8.44
CA GLY A 56 13.87 -22.35 7.42
C GLY A 56 14.22 -21.15 6.53
N VAL A 57 13.56 -20.00 6.70
CA VAL A 57 13.96 -18.74 6.06
C VAL A 57 15.01 -18.05 6.91
N GLN A 58 16.24 -17.89 6.39
CA GLN A 58 17.25 -17.00 6.98
C GLN A 58 17.13 -15.60 6.36
N LEU A 59 17.11 -14.57 7.21
CA LEU A 59 17.38 -13.20 6.78
C LEU A 59 18.83 -13.06 6.28
N PRO A 60 19.10 -12.17 5.30
CA PRO A 60 20.45 -11.88 4.85
C PRO A 60 21.36 -11.48 6.02
N GLN A 61 22.51 -12.13 6.14
CA GLN A 61 23.49 -11.84 7.20
C GLN A 61 24.26 -10.55 6.87
N LEU A 62 23.67 -9.40 7.20
CA LEU A 62 24.30 -8.09 7.03
C LEU A 62 25.29 -7.83 8.17
N SER A 63 26.57 -7.60 7.82
CA SER A 63 27.62 -7.36 8.82
C SER A 63 27.35 -6.08 9.62
N GLY A 64 27.00 -6.24 10.90
CA GLY A 64 26.70 -5.13 11.82
C GLY A 64 25.22 -4.74 11.92
N VAL A 65 24.31 -5.41 11.19
CA VAL A 65 22.85 -5.21 11.33
C VAL A 65 22.19 -6.57 11.55
N ASP A 66 21.78 -6.83 12.79
CA ASP A 66 20.91 -7.98 13.08
C ASP A 66 19.48 -7.63 12.65
N LEU A 67 19.14 -8.01 11.41
CA LEU A 67 17.79 -7.85 10.87
C LEU A 67 16.74 -8.63 11.67
N ALA A 68 17.11 -9.69 12.40
CA ALA A 68 16.15 -10.51 13.12
C ALA A 68 15.61 -9.78 14.38
N SER A 69 16.43 -8.99 15.08
CA SER A 69 16.01 -8.29 16.30
C SER A 69 15.40 -6.90 16.10
N ILE A 70 15.10 -6.49 14.86
CA ILE A 70 14.39 -5.23 14.59
C ILE A 70 12.96 -5.31 15.15
N PRO A 71 12.57 -4.43 16.12
CA PRO A 71 11.24 -4.47 16.72
C PRO A 71 10.18 -3.87 15.80
N ILE A 72 9.01 -4.52 15.73
CA ILE A 72 7.86 -4.07 14.96
C ILE A 72 6.95 -3.22 15.87
N PRO A 73 6.64 -1.96 15.52
CA PRO A 73 5.77 -1.11 16.32
C PRO A 73 4.31 -1.59 16.26
N ALA A 74 3.64 -1.62 17.41
CA ALA A 74 2.25 -2.09 17.54
C ALA A 74 1.19 -1.04 17.19
N ASP A 75 1.55 0.26 17.21
CA ASP A 75 0.64 1.40 17.06
C ASP A 75 0.73 2.08 15.68
N PRO A 76 -0.35 2.75 15.21
CA PRO A 76 -0.35 3.47 13.94
C PRO A 76 0.55 4.71 13.99
N ILE A 77 1.57 4.73 13.13
CA ILE A 77 2.53 5.83 13.00
C ILE A 77 1.84 7.04 12.34
N GLN A 78 1.99 8.22 12.95
CA GLN A 78 1.52 9.49 12.37
C GLN A 78 2.27 9.82 11.08
N PRO A 79 1.61 10.39 10.05
CA PRO A 79 2.28 10.73 8.79
C PRO A 79 3.42 11.72 9.02
N ALA A 80 4.54 11.51 8.34
CA ALA A 80 5.69 12.40 8.41
C ALA A 80 5.35 13.81 7.87
N PRO A 81 5.89 14.89 8.47
CA PRO A 81 5.66 16.23 7.98
C PRO A 81 6.31 16.41 6.59
N ALA A 82 5.61 17.12 5.69
CA ALA A 82 6.15 17.44 4.37
C ALA A 82 7.40 18.34 4.49
N VAL A 83 8.41 18.03 3.69
CA VAL A 83 9.66 18.79 3.59
C VAL A 83 9.59 19.68 2.36
N ASP A 84 9.69 21.01 2.53
CA ASP A 84 9.77 21.95 1.41
C ASP A 84 11.12 21.79 0.68
N LEU A 85 11.06 21.68 -0.66
CA LEU A 85 12.22 21.59 -1.54
C LEU A 85 12.58 22.98 -2.11
N PRO A 86 13.86 23.41 -2.09
CA PRO A 86 14.27 24.69 -2.66
C PRO A 86 14.45 24.60 -4.19
N GLU A 87 13.99 25.63 -4.91
CA GLU A 87 14.28 25.79 -6.35
C GLU A 87 15.76 26.14 -6.58
N LEU A 88 16.37 25.58 -7.64
CA LEU A 88 17.68 25.99 -8.14
C LEU A 88 17.69 26.07 -9.68
N PRO A 89 18.19 27.16 -10.29
CA PRO A 89 18.08 27.37 -11.73
C PRO A 89 19.26 26.82 -12.55
N GLY A 90 18.92 26.15 -13.66
CA GLY A 90 19.65 26.16 -14.94
C GLY A 90 21.17 25.94 -14.95
N LEU A 91 21.59 24.68 -15.12
CA LEU A 91 22.93 24.32 -15.59
C LEU A 91 22.85 23.31 -16.73
N ASN A 92 23.49 23.61 -17.86
CA ASN A 92 23.48 22.79 -19.08
C ASN A 92 24.72 21.89 -19.10
N ILE A 93 24.53 20.57 -19.08
CA ILE A 93 25.61 19.57 -19.00
C ILE A 93 25.50 18.64 -20.21
N PRO A 94 26.59 18.39 -20.97
CA PRO A 94 26.56 17.50 -22.13
C PRO A 94 26.29 16.05 -21.70
N VAL A 95 25.40 15.37 -22.44
CA VAL A 95 24.95 14.00 -22.17
C VAL A 95 26.11 13.00 -22.31
N PRO A 96 26.50 12.27 -21.25
CA PRO A 96 27.41 11.15 -21.37
C PRO A 96 26.71 9.97 -22.06
N VAL A 97 27.41 9.29 -22.97
CA VAL A 97 26.96 7.97 -23.44
C VAL A 97 27.13 6.98 -22.28
N PRO A 98 26.06 6.27 -21.83
CA PRO A 98 26.14 5.45 -20.64
C PRO A 98 26.98 4.19 -20.90
N HIS A 99 28.19 4.17 -20.34
CA HIS A 99 28.86 2.91 -20.03
C HIS A 99 28.16 2.27 -18.85
N VAL A 100 27.67 1.03 -19.02
CA VAL A 100 27.31 0.18 -17.88
C VAL A 100 28.60 -0.42 -17.35
N ASP A 101 28.98 0.01 -16.15
CA ASP A 101 30.04 -0.58 -15.33
C ASP A 101 29.37 -1.02 -14.01
N SER A 102 29.08 -2.32 -13.92
CA SER A 102 28.38 -2.86 -12.74
C SER A 102 29.25 -2.79 -11.47
N ALA A 103 30.59 -2.81 -11.61
CA ALA A 103 31.50 -2.60 -10.50
C ALA A 103 31.50 -1.14 -10.02
N HIS A 104 31.39 -0.15 -10.91
CA HIS A 104 31.28 1.26 -10.53
C HIS A 104 29.97 1.53 -9.77
N ALA A 105 28.84 1.04 -10.26
CA ALA A 105 27.54 1.20 -9.60
C ALA A 105 27.52 0.58 -8.19
N ILE A 106 28.05 -0.64 -8.06
CA ILE A 106 28.21 -1.31 -6.76
C ILE A 106 29.12 -0.48 -5.84
N ASN A 107 30.29 -0.03 -6.33
CA ASN A 107 31.23 0.73 -5.52
C ASN A 107 30.71 2.13 -5.13
N GLN A 108 29.81 2.74 -5.90
CA GLN A 108 29.09 3.96 -5.49
C GLN A 108 28.18 3.69 -4.28
N VAL A 109 27.36 2.63 -4.33
CA VAL A 109 26.49 2.22 -3.21
C VAL A 109 27.33 1.85 -1.97
N ARG A 110 28.43 1.12 -2.15
CA ARG A 110 29.39 0.83 -1.06
C ARG A 110 29.99 2.11 -0.47
N GLY A 111 30.27 3.12 -1.29
CA GLY A 111 30.74 4.44 -0.88
C GLY A 111 29.68 5.33 -0.20
N GLU A 112 28.40 4.96 -0.28
CA GLU A 112 27.29 5.61 0.45
C GLU A 112 27.03 4.93 1.79
N LEU A 113 27.03 3.60 1.80
CA LEU A 113 27.02 2.80 3.02
C LEU A 113 28.23 3.14 3.92
N ALA A 114 29.43 3.29 3.35
CA ALA A 114 30.61 3.72 4.09
C ALA A 114 30.50 5.15 4.65
N ARG A 115 29.79 6.07 3.98
CA ARG A 115 29.47 7.42 4.49
C ARG A 115 28.51 7.38 5.69
N HIS A 116 27.87 6.25 5.97
CA HIS A 116 27.03 6.01 7.14
C HIS A 116 27.59 4.91 8.06
N GLY A 117 28.90 4.62 7.96
CA GLY A 117 29.62 3.70 8.85
C GLY A 117 29.46 2.21 8.52
N ILE A 118 28.67 1.86 7.51
CA ILE A 118 28.40 0.48 7.11
C ILE A 118 29.50 0.00 6.16
N THR A 119 30.41 -0.83 6.68
CA THR A 119 31.50 -1.43 5.89
C THR A 119 30.97 -2.62 5.09
N THR A 120 31.20 -2.63 3.78
CA THR A 120 30.69 -3.66 2.85
C THR A 120 31.82 -4.47 2.20
N PRO A 121 31.66 -5.80 2.03
CA PRO A 121 32.62 -6.63 1.29
C PRO A 121 32.86 -6.15 -0.15
N GLU A 122 34.02 -6.48 -0.69
CA GLU A 122 34.31 -6.34 -2.12
C GLU A 122 33.46 -7.36 -2.91
N VAL A 123 32.89 -6.96 -4.04
CA VAL A 123 32.22 -7.89 -4.97
C VAL A 123 33.24 -8.43 -5.96
N ASP A 124 33.18 -9.72 -6.26
CA ASP A 124 34.10 -10.41 -7.17
C ASP A 124 34.09 -9.75 -8.57
N PRO A 125 35.23 -9.22 -9.06
CA PRO A 125 35.34 -8.66 -10.39
C PRO A 125 35.02 -9.68 -11.50
N ALA A 126 35.18 -10.99 -11.27
CA ALA A 126 34.78 -12.00 -12.24
C ALA A 126 33.26 -12.02 -12.45
N LEU A 127 32.48 -11.83 -11.38
CA LEU A 127 31.02 -11.80 -11.42
C LEU A 127 30.49 -10.54 -12.12
N THR A 128 31.05 -9.36 -11.82
CA THR A 128 30.65 -8.11 -12.51
C THR A 128 31.02 -8.17 -14.00
N ASN A 129 32.23 -8.63 -14.34
CA ASN A 129 32.62 -8.85 -15.74
C ASN A 129 31.73 -9.88 -16.45
N GLN A 130 31.26 -10.93 -15.77
CA GLN A 130 30.35 -11.92 -16.34
C GLN A 130 28.96 -11.33 -16.61
N ILE A 131 28.43 -10.49 -15.70
CA ILE A 131 27.18 -9.75 -15.91
C ILE A 131 27.33 -8.77 -17.08
N ASP A 132 28.40 -7.98 -17.10
CA ASP A 132 28.71 -7.02 -18.17
C ASP A 132 28.97 -7.72 -19.52
N GLN A 133 29.34 -9.01 -19.54
CA GLN A 133 29.49 -9.79 -20.77
C GLN A 133 28.15 -10.38 -21.23
N GLN A 134 27.36 -10.96 -20.33
CA GLN A 134 26.00 -11.42 -20.64
C GLN A 134 25.10 -10.29 -21.16
N LEU A 135 25.30 -9.05 -20.67
CA LEU A 135 24.57 -7.88 -21.14
C LEU A 135 24.95 -7.48 -22.59
N LYS A 136 26.21 -7.69 -23.00
CA LYS A 136 26.67 -7.48 -24.39
C LYS A 136 26.11 -8.53 -25.34
N ASP A 137 26.16 -9.80 -24.93
CA ASP A 137 25.73 -10.93 -25.77
C ASP A 137 24.21 -10.89 -26.06
N VAL A 138 23.42 -10.19 -25.23
CA VAL A 138 21.98 -9.94 -25.43
C VAL A 138 21.67 -8.70 -26.31
N LEU A 139 22.66 -7.84 -26.57
CA LEU A 139 22.51 -6.56 -27.28
C LEU A 139 23.46 -6.43 -28.50
N PRO A 140 23.25 -7.21 -29.59
CA PRO A 140 24.18 -7.33 -30.72
C PRO A 140 24.28 -6.11 -31.67
N VAL A 141 23.92 -4.91 -31.20
CA VAL A 141 24.06 -3.64 -31.95
C VAL A 141 25.40 -2.94 -31.64
N TYR A 142 26.21 -3.51 -30.73
CA TYR A 142 27.55 -3.01 -30.42
C TYR A 142 28.60 -3.53 -31.41
N THR A 143 29.09 -2.65 -32.30
CA THR A 143 30.24 -2.94 -33.18
C THR A 143 31.47 -2.15 -32.75
N SER A 144 32.65 -2.77 -32.89
CA SER A 144 33.95 -2.14 -32.64
C SER A 144 34.21 -0.92 -33.55
N PRO A 145 35.15 0.00 -33.19
CA PRO A 145 35.13 1.40 -33.63
C PRO A 145 35.22 1.76 -35.13
N ASP A 146 35.41 0.81 -36.05
CA ASP A 146 35.74 1.06 -37.46
C ASP A 146 34.65 0.65 -38.47
N SER A 147 33.40 0.43 -38.03
CA SER A 147 32.27 0.10 -38.93
C SER A 147 31.45 1.33 -39.35
N PRO A 148 31.21 1.58 -40.65
CA PRO A 148 30.38 2.70 -41.11
C PRO A 148 28.92 2.60 -40.64
N THR A 149 28.33 3.76 -40.31
CA THR A 149 26.96 3.88 -39.79
C THR A 149 25.90 3.28 -40.73
N PRO A 150 25.06 2.32 -40.29
CA PRO A 150 23.93 1.85 -41.08
C PRO A 150 22.83 2.92 -41.14
N SER A 151 22.64 3.54 -42.30
CA SER A 151 21.54 4.48 -42.57
C SER A 151 20.19 3.76 -42.71
N GLY A 152 19.71 3.15 -41.63
CA GLY A 152 18.37 2.58 -41.55
C GLY A 152 17.29 3.67 -41.41
N PRO A 153 16.06 3.45 -41.92
CA PRO A 153 14.96 4.40 -41.72
C PRO A 153 14.65 4.47 -40.22
N GLY A 154 14.61 5.69 -39.67
CA GLY A 154 14.33 5.90 -38.26
C GLY A 154 12.99 5.28 -37.87
N ALA A 155 13.00 4.42 -36.84
CA ALA A 155 11.77 3.93 -36.24
C ALA A 155 10.93 5.14 -35.83
N ALA A 156 9.71 5.22 -36.34
CA ALA A 156 8.85 6.38 -36.10
C ALA A 156 8.65 6.52 -34.58
N ALA A 157 9.04 7.68 -34.05
CA ALA A 157 8.77 8.03 -32.67
C ALA A 157 7.25 8.11 -32.49
N ALA A 158 6.67 7.05 -31.96
CA ALA A 158 5.25 7.00 -31.65
C ALA A 158 4.95 8.16 -30.69
N THR A 159 4.04 9.03 -31.10
CA THR A 159 3.71 10.24 -30.35
C THR A 159 2.77 9.89 -29.22
N TYR A 160 3.33 9.41 -28.11
CA TYR A 160 2.59 9.21 -26.86
C TYR A 160 2.07 10.56 -26.40
N ALA A 161 0.74 10.74 -26.43
CA ALA A 161 0.10 11.87 -25.81
C ALA A 161 0.29 11.79 -24.28
N ALA A 162 0.39 12.95 -23.63
CA ALA A 162 0.44 13.05 -22.18
C ALA A 162 -0.98 12.84 -21.61
N ASP A 163 -1.47 11.59 -21.70
CA ASP A 163 -2.85 11.19 -21.42
C ASP A 163 -3.14 11.10 -19.91
N GLY A 164 -2.92 12.19 -19.18
CA GLY A 164 -3.49 12.40 -17.85
C GLY A 164 -2.54 12.94 -16.77
N PRO A 165 -3.09 13.37 -15.63
CA PRO A 165 -2.33 14.02 -14.55
C PRO A 165 -1.31 13.10 -13.87
N ASN A 166 -1.41 11.78 -14.03
CA ASN A 166 -0.44 10.79 -13.55
C ASN A 166 0.08 9.87 -14.67
N TYR A 167 0.24 10.35 -15.91
CA TYR A 167 0.72 9.53 -17.04
C TYR A 167 2.05 10.05 -17.58
N GLN A 168 3.15 9.51 -17.06
CA GLN A 168 4.50 9.87 -17.49
C GLN A 168 5.12 8.74 -18.34
N TRP A 169 4.85 8.77 -19.65
CA TRP A 169 5.49 7.88 -20.61
C TRP A 169 6.97 8.22 -20.78
N ARG A 170 7.84 7.22 -20.59
CA ARG A 170 9.29 7.29 -20.74
C ARG A 170 9.77 6.30 -21.79
N SER A 171 10.71 6.71 -22.63
CA SER A 171 11.31 5.87 -23.68
C SER A 171 12.83 5.79 -23.57
N ASP A 172 13.44 6.47 -22.59
CA ASP A 172 14.87 6.37 -22.32
C ASP A 172 15.28 4.97 -21.81
N LEU A 173 16.56 4.66 -21.98
CA LEU A 173 17.10 3.34 -21.67
C LEU A 173 17.13 3.06 -20.15
N GLN A 174 17.20 4.10 -19.31
CA GLN A 174 17.18 3.94 -17.86
C GLN A 174 15.81 3.43 -17.41
N SER A 175 14.72 4.09 -17.81
CA SER A 175 13.36 3.61 -17.53
C SER A 175 13.14 2.19 -18.05
N GLN A 176 13.58 1.86 -19.26
CA GLN A 176 13.44 0.52 -19.84
C GLN A 176 14.17 -0.56 -19.02
N ILE A 177 15.43 -0.32 -18.64
CA ILE A 177 16.22 -1.25 -17.81
C ILE A 177 15.57 -1.38 -16.42
N MET A 178 15.26 -0.25 -15.77
CA MET A 178 14.71 -0.23 -14.41
C MET A 178 13.28 -0.81 -14.32
N ALA A 179 12.52 -0.81 -15.42
CA ALA A 179 11.22 -1.49 -15.52
C ALA A 179 11.31 -2.96 -15.95
N LEU A 180 12.51 -3.45 -16.29
CA LEU A 180 12.74 -4.72 -16.99
C LEU A 180 11.84 -4.88 -18.25
N HIS A 181 11.57 -3.76 -18.93
CA HIS A 181 10.57 -3.65 -19.99
C HIS A 181 11.19 -3.21 -21.32
N ARG A 182 10.64 -3.68 -22.45
CA ARG A 182 11.10 -3.32 -23.80
C ARG A 182 10.14 -2.35 -24.46
N GLY A 183 10.67 -1.22 -24.95
CA GLY A 183 9.83 -0.13 -25.44
C GLY A 183 9.35 0.77 -24.30
N PRO A 184 8.36 1.64 -24.53
CA PRO A 184 7.94 2.65 -23.56
C PRO A 184 7.57 2.07 -22.20
N VAL A 185 7.83 2.86 -21.16
CA VAL A 185 7.48 2.57 -19.77
C VAL A 185 6.54 3.69 -19.31
N LEU A 186 5.38 3.32 -18.78
CA LEU A 186 4.46 4.25 -18.14
C LEU A 186 4.77 4.32 -16.65
N HIS A 187 5.16 5.50 -16.15
CA HIS A 187 5.26 5.76 -14.72
C HIS A 187 4.01 6.51 -14.25
N ARG A 188 3.35 5.99 -13.20
CA ARG A 188 2.10 6.56 -12.66
C ARG A 188 2.17 7.04 -11.21
N VAL A 189 3.22 6.67 -10.49
CA VAL A 189 3.49 7.09 -9.11
C VAL A 189 4.99 7.36 -8.96
N GLU A 190 5.33 8.43 -8.25
CA GLU A 190 6.71 8.83 -8.00
C GLU A 190 7.48 7.76 -7.19
N GLY A 191 8.73 7.52 -7.57
CA GLY A 191 9.55 6.45 -6.99
C GLY A 191 9.25 5.04 -7.51
N SER A 192 8.19 4.81 -8.30
CA SER A 192 8.02 3.53 -9.01
C SER A 192 8.73 3.54 -10.36
N TRP A 193 9.59 2.55 -10.58
CA TRP A 193 10.25 2.27 -11.86
C TRP A 193 9.59 1.15 -12.66
N PHE A 194 8.46 0.62 -12.20
CA PHE A 194 7.69 -0.38 -12.96
C PHE A 194 7.05 0.22 -14.21
N ASN A 195 6.78 -0.62 -15.21
CA ASN A 195 5.82 -0.28 -16.25
C ASN A 195 4.40 -0.44 -15.69
N ALA A 196 3.81 0.66 -15.23
CA ALA A 196 2.50 0.70 -14.61
C ALA A 196 1.37 0.51 -15.65
N PRO A 197 0.18 0.04 -15.21
CA PRO A 197 -0.95 -0.18 -16.12
C PRO A 197 -1.49 1.10 -16.74
N ASP A 198 -1.62 1.09 -18.08
CA ASP A 198 -2.39 2.07 -18.85
C ASP A 198 -3.92 1.84 -18.71
N ILE A 199 -4.73 2.80 -19.15
CA ILE A 199 -6.21 2.73 -19.10
C ILE A 199 -6.70 1.53 -19.94
N PRO A 200 -7.37 0.54 -19.34
CA PRO A 200 -7.88 -0.63 -20.06
C PRO A 200 -9.10 -0.26 -20.92
N GLU A 201 -9.37 -1.06 -21.97
CA GLU A 201 -10.38 -0.74 -22.99
C GLU A 201 -11.78 -0.59 -22.40
N GLU A 202 -12.16 -1.43 -21.42
CA GLU A 202 -13.42 -1.33 -20.71
C GLU A 202 -13.59 -0.01 -19.92
N SER A 203 -12.49 0.57 -19.44
CA SER A 203 -12.51 1.87 -18.75
C SER A 203 -12.59 3.03 -19.73
N ARG A 204 -11.92 2.94 -20.89
CA ARG A 204 -12.07 3.90 -22.00
C ARG A 204 -13.50 3.87 -22.58
N ALA A 205 -14.10 2.69 -22.69
CA ALA A 205 -15.49 2.51 -23.11
C ALA A 205 -16.50 3.10 -22.10
N ALA A 206 -16.25 2.93 -20.80
CA ALA A 206 -17.06 3.57 -19.76
C ALA A 206 -16.92 5.11 -19.77
N GLU A 207 -15.70 5.65 -19.95
CA GLU A 207 -15.48 7.11 -20.06
C GLU A 207 -16.28 7.69 -21.25
N ALA A 208 -16.22 7.02 -22.41
CA ALA A 208 -16.98 7.39 -23.60
C ALA A 208 -18.52 7.29 -23.41
N ALA A 209 -19.00 6.43 -22.50
CA ALA A 209 -20.40 6.36 -22.09
C ALA A 209 -20.78 7.39 -21.00
N GLY A 210 -19.85 8.24 -20.56
CA GLY A 210 -20.08 9.27 -19.54
C GLY A 210 -20.00 8.77 -18.10
N THR A 211 -19.28 7.67 -17.85
CA THR A 211 -19.21 7.01 -16.53
C THR A 211 -17.79 6.53 -16.18
N SER A 212 -17.44 6.54 -14.89
CA SER A 212 -16.19 5.89 -14.42
C SER A 212 -16.44 4.42 -14.12
N LEU A 213 -15.66 3.51 -14.71
CA LEU A 213 -15.67 2.10 -14.32
C LEU A 213 -14.78 1.87 -13.08
N TYR A 214 -15.29 1.12 -12.11
CA TYR A 214 -14.57 0.72 -10.91
C TYR A 214 -14.64 -0.80 -10.70
N GLY A 215 -13.49 -1.38 -10.38
CA GLY A 215 -13.30 -2.79 -10.03
C GLY A 215 -11.95 -3.04 -9.34
N PRO A 216 -11.53 -4.30 -9.18
CA PRO A 216 -10.30 -4.64 -8.47
C PRO A 216 -9.07 -4.10 -9.20
N GLY A 217 -8.26 -3.31 -8.50
CA GLY A 217 -7.08 -2.68 -9.08
C GLY A 217 -7.33 -1.33 -9.78
N THR A 218 -8.56 -0.79 -9.79
CA THR A 218 -8.81 0.53 -10.41
C THR A 218 -8.01 1.64 -9.74
N PRO A 219 -7.23 2.43 -10.49
CA PRO A 219 -6.52 3.61 -10.00
C PRO A 219 -7.46 4.70 -9.46
N LEU A 220 -7.17 5.22 -8.27
CA LEU A 220 -7.96 6.25 -7.58
C LEU A 220 -7.13 7.51 -7.34
N PHE A 221 -7.70 8.67 -7.63
CA PHE A 221 -7.37 9.90 -6.91
C PHE A 221 -8.37 10.11 -5.78
N ILE A 222 -7.89 10.42 -4.59
CA ILE A 222 -8.71 10.68 -3.40
C ILE A 222 -8.29 12.01 -2.78
N GLY A 223 -9.27 12.87 -2.52
CA GLY A 223 -9.02 14.22 -2.01
C GLY A 223 -8.14 15.05 -2.98
N PRO A 224 -7.26 15.93 -2.47
CA PRO A 224 -6.50 16.86 -3.31
C PRO A 224 -5.16 16.31 -3.82
N LYS A 225 -4.64 15.21 -3.27
CA LYS A 225 -3.26 14.74 -3.53
C LYS A 225 -3.03 13.22 -3.45
N MET A 226 -3.95 12.42 -2.90
CA MET A 226 -3.68 10.99 -2.71
C MET A 226 -3.92 10.23 -4.01
N ILE A 227 -2.95 9.41 -4.39
CA ILE A 227 -3.12 8.34 -5.37
C ILE A 227 -3.09 7.00 -4.63
N CYS A 228 -4.08 6.17 -4.87
CA CYS A 228 -4.24 4.83 -4.30
C CYS A 228 -4.86 3.87 -5.33
N THR A 229 -5.02 2.61 -4.95
CA THR A 229 -5.66 1.57 -5.74
C THR A 229 -6.95 1.11 -5.05
N LEU A 230 -8.01 0.85 -5.83
CA LEU A 230 -9.23 0.22 -5.33
C LEU A 230 -9.01 -1.27 -5.09
N GLY A 231 -9.34 -1.76 -3.89
CA GLY A 231 -9.24 -3.17 -3.55
C GLY A 231 -10.33 -3.99 -4.22
N VAL A 232 -11.58 -3.62 -3.95
CA VAL A 232 -12.77 -4.25 -4.55
C VAL A 232 -13.87 -3.22 -4.75
N ALA A 233 -14.72 -3.47 -5.75
CA ALA A 233 -15.95 -2.74 -6.02
C ALA A 233 -17.14 -3.71 -6.00
N GLY A 234 -18.29 -3.27 -5.49
CA GLY A 234 -19.46 -4.11 -5.32
C GLY A 234 -20.68 -3.33 -4.83
N TYR A 235 -21.57 -4.03 -4.12
CA TYR A 235 -22.80 -3.48 -3.57
C TYR A 235 -22.95 -3.84 -2.09
N ASP A 236 -23.63 -3.01 -1.30
CA ASP A 236 -24.05 -3.38 0.05
C ASP A 236 -25.50 -3.87 0.13
N SER A 237 -25.95 -4.22 1.34
CA SER A 237 -27.31 -4.71 1.60
C SER A 237 -28.43 -3.73 1.26
N ALA A 238 -28.13 -2.44 1.12
CA ALA A 238 -29.09 -1.42 0.66
C ALA A 238 -29.03 -1.19 -0.86
N GLY A 239 -28.14 -1.87 -1.58
CA GLY A 239 -27.93 -1.70 -3.02
C GLY A 239 -27.14 -0.44 -3.39
N ARG A 240 -26.47 0.23 -2.44
CA ARG A 240 -25.52 1.30 -2.76
C ARG A 240 -24.31 0.69 -3.46
N LYS A 241 -23.70 1.46 -4.36
CA LYS A 241 -22.45 1.10 -5.04
C LYS A 241 -21.29 1.39 -4.09
N ILE A 242 -20.50 0.38 -3.75
CA ILE A 242 -19.45 0.47 -2.73
C ILE A 242 -18.09 0.14 -3.32
N GLY A 243 -17.07 0.91 -2.91
CA GLY A 243 -15.66 0.58 -3.07
C GLY A 243 -14.98 0.42 -1.72
N ILE A 244 -13.98 -0.46 -1.65
CA ILE A 244 -13.12 -0.62 -0.47
C ILE A 244 -11.65 -0.43 -0.89
N THR A 245 -10.92 0.41 -0.16
CA THR A 245 -9.49 0.72 -0.34
C THR A 245 -8.83 0.86 1.05
N ALA A 246 -7.55 1.25 1.13
CA ALA A 246 -6.88 1.41 2.42
C ALA A 246 -7.35 2.66 3.20
N GLY A 247 -7.24 2.61 4.52
CA GLY A 247 -7.71 3.63 5.46
C GLY A 247 -6.99 4.95 5.30
N HIS A 248 -5.65 4.88 5.20
CA HIS A 248 -4.78 6.05 5.02
C HIS A 248 -4.92 6.74 3.64
N CYS A 249 -5.70 6.20 2.70
CA CYS A 249 -5.88 6.79 1.37
C CYS A 249 -6.83 8.00 1.34
N GLY A 250 -7.65 8.22 2.38
CA GLY A 250 -8.55 9.37 2.45
C GLY A 250 -9.45 9.38 3.68
N ALA A 251 -9.97 10.54 4.03
CA ALA A 251 -10.84 10.76 5.19
C ALA A 251 -12.32 10.90 4.76
N PRO A 252 -13.29 10.69 5.68
CA PRO A 252 -14.71 10.86 5.36
C PRO A 252 -15.02 12.28 4.84
N GLY A 253 -15.61 12.34 3.64
CA GLY A 253 -15.85 13.57 2.88
C GLY A 253 -14.88 13.80 1.72
N ASP A 254 -13.76 13.07 1.61
CA ASP A 254 -12.87 13.17 0.45
C ASP A 254 -13.56 12.66 -0.82
N MET A 255 -13.50 13.46 -1.88
CA MET A 255 -14.02 13.08 -3.19
C MET A 255 -13.10 12.06 -3.88
N VAL A 256 -13.71 11.07 -4.53
CA VAL A 256 -13.02 10.01 -5.27
C VAL A 256 -13.22 10.20 -6.77
N VAL A 257 -12.12 10.18 -7.50
CA VAL A 257 -12.04 10.28 -8.97
C VAL A 257 -11.28 9.06 -9.47
N SER A 258 -11.77 8.38 -10.51
CA SER A 258 -10.97 7.36 -11.19
C SER A 258 -9.79 8.04 -11.89
N ALA A 259 -8.57 7.61 -11.59
CA ALA A 259 -7.37 8.12 -12.27
C ALA A 259 -7.23 7.61 -13.71
N ASP A 260 -8.19 6.82 -14.18
CA ASP A 260 -8.30 6.26 -15.53
C ASP A 260 -9.45 6.90 -16.35
N SER A 261 -10.31 7.71 -15.71
CA SER A 261 -11.41 8.46 -16.36
C SER A 261 -11.63 9.85 -15.73
N TRP A 262 -10.54 10.49 -15.29
CA TRP A 262 -10.53 11.69 -14.44
C TRP A 262 -11.26 12.90 -15.05
N LYS A 263 -11.46 12.93 -16.38
CA LYS A 263 -12.15 14.00 -17.11
C LYS A 263 -13.63 14.12 -16.74
N LEU A 264 -14.22 13.04 -16.20
CA LEU A 264 -15.60 13.02 -15.68
C LEU A 264 -15.73 13.65 -14.28
N GLY A 265 -14.59 13.95 -13.62
CA GLY A 265 -14.58 14.43 -12.24
C GLY A 265 -15.01 13.38 -11.22
N PRO A 266 -15.44 13.79 -10.01
CA PRO A 266 -15.79 12.87 -8.94
C PRO A 266 -16.93 11.92 -9.30
N SER A 267 -16.73 10.65 -8.96
CA SER A 267 -17.71 9.57 -9.15
C SER A 267 -17.90 8.73 -7.88
N GLY A 268 -17.29 9.12 -6.77
CA GLY A 268 -17.64 8.66 -5.42
C GLY A 268 -17.13 9.61 -4.33
N THR A 269 -17.39 9.26 -3.08
CA THR A 269 -16.91 9.96 -1.88
C THR A 269 -16.53 8.94 -0.81
N VAL A 270 -15.44 9.15 -0.10
CA VAL A 270 -15.10 8.36 1.10
C VAL A 270 -16.15 8.68 2.17
N VAL A 271 -16.89 7.66 2.61
CA VAL A 271 -17.96 7.81 3.64
C VAL A 271 -17.50 7.36 5.03
N TYR A 272 -16.47 6.52 5.09
CA TYR A 272 -15.92 5.97 6.32
C TYR A 272 -14.45 5.57 6.14
N SER A 273 -13.65 5.74 7.19
CA SER A 273 -12.26 5.26 7.28
C SER A 273 -12.07 4.74 8.70
N HIS A 274 -11.65 3.49 8.90
CA HIS A 274 -11.60 2.91 10.25
C HIS A 274 -10.35 3.40 11.01
N PRO A 275 -10.47 3.91 12.25
CA PRO A 275 -9.36 4.58 12.95
C PRO A 275 -8.23 3.65 13.42
N GLY A 276 -8.45 2.33 13.43
CA GLY A 276 -7.46 1.31 13.88
C GLY A 276 -7.37 0.06 12.99
N ASN A 277 -7.92 0.12 11.78
CA ASN A 277 -7.90 -0.92 10.74
C ASN A 277 -7.68 -0.17 9.43
N ASP A 278 -6.70 -0.55 8.61
CA ASP A 278 -6.33 0.26 7.45
C ASP A 278 -7.25 0.00 6.25
N TYR A 279 -8.53 0.37 6.39
CA TYR A 279 -9.51 0.39 5.29
C TYR A 279 -10.39 1.64 5.29
N SER A 280 -10.83 2.01 4.08
CA SER A 280 -11.79 3.09 3.79
C SER A 280 -12.90 2.58 2.88
N VAL A 281 -14.11 3.07 3.12
CA VAL A 281 -15.33 2.79 2.36
C VAL A 281 -15.65 3.99 1.47
N ILE A 282 -15.88 3.72 0.20
CA ILE A 282 -16.28 4.70 -0.81
C ILE A 282 -17.72 4.42 -1.21
N GLU A 283 -18.61 5.40 -1.11
CA GLU A 283 -19.92 5.34 -1.76
C GLU A 283 -19.81 5.97 -3.15
N PHE A 284 -20.14 5.20 -4.19
CA PHE A 284 -20.04 5.61 -5.58
C PHE A 284 -21.36 6.19 -6.12
N GLY A 285 -21.26 7.24 -6.92
CA GLY A 285 -22.38 8.01 -7.44
C GLY A 285 -23.14 7.36 -8.60
N SER A 286 -24.11 8.10 -9.15
CA SER A 286 -24.86 7.68 -10.34
C SER A 286 -23.97 7.47 -11.57
N ASN A 287 -22.91 8.29 -11.71
CA ASN A 287 -21.91 8.26 -12.79
C ASN A 287 -20.82 7.18 -12.66
N ALA A 288 -20.92 6.26 -11.69
CA ALA A 288 -20.03 5.10 -11.57
C ALA A 288 -20.64 3.83 -12.18
N GLN A 289 -19.86 3.03 -12.88
CA GLN A 289 -20.15 1.62 -13.17
C GLN A 289 -19.31 0.74 -12.23
N ILE A 290 -19.87 -0.38 -11.76
CA ILE A 290 -19.24 -1.28 -10.80
C ILE A 290 -19.07 -2.65 -11.44
N SER A 291 -17.89 -3.24 -11.27
CA SER A 291 -17.53 -4.54 -11.82
C SER A 291 -16.63 -5.28 -10.83
N ARG A 292 -16.77 -6.61 -10.75
CA ARG A 292 -15.80 -7.49 -10.08
C ARG A 292 -14.56 -7.81 -10.92
N SER A 293 -14.48 -7.25 -12.13
CA SER A 293 -13.37 -7.39 -13.08
C SER A 293 -12.88 -6.03 -13.59
N TYR A 294 -11.56 -5.84 -13.65
CA TYR A 294 -10.92 -4.64 -14.19
C TYR A 294 -9.49 -4.95 -14.64
N ASN A 295 -9.09 -4.51 -15.84
CA ASN A 295 -7.74 -4.68 -16.39
C ASN A 295 -7.21 -6.13 -16.31
N GLY A 296 -8.05 -7.10 -16.71
CA GLY A 296 -7.73 -8.54 -16.66
C GLY A 296 -7.76 -9.18 -15.27
N VAL A 297 -7.85 -8.40 -14.18
CA VAL A 297 -8.08 -8.92 -12.83
C VAL A 297 -9.56 -9.23 -12.67
N THR A 298 -9.89 -10.34 -12.02
CA THR A 298 -11.25 -10.68 -11.60
C THR A 298 -11.22 -11.22 -10.18
N ILE A 299 -12.13 -10.76 -9.34
CA ILE A 299 -12.41 -11.38 -8.04
C ILE A 299 -13.65 -12.27 -8.19
N ASN A 300 -13.56 -13.54 -7.82
CA ASN A 300 -14.69 -14.47 -7.74
C ASN A 300 -15.11 -14.77 -6.28
N GLU A 301 -14.19 -14.61 -5.32
CA GLU A 301 -14.42 -14.94 -3.90
C GLU A 301 -13.75 -13.89 -2.98
N LEU A 302 -14.29 -13.72 -1.76
CA LEU A 302 -13.80 -12.77 -0.76
C LEU A 302 -13.50 -13.48 0.56
N GLY A 303 -12.38 -13.15 1.19
CA GLY A 303 -12.01 -13.60 2.52
C GLY A 303 -11.36 -14.98 2.56
N GLY A 304 -11.36 -15.58 3.75
CA GLY A 304 -10.57 -16.76 4.07
C GLY A 304 -9.10 -16.42 4.30
N VAL A 305 -8.47 -17.14 5.22
CA VAL A 305 -7.05 -16.96 5.57
C VAL A 305 -6.14 -17.23 4.36
N ALA A 306 -5.06 -16.45 4.24
CA ALA A 306 -3.93 -16.73 3.36
C ALA A 306 -2.89 -17.62 4.08
N ALA A 307 -2.53 -18.76 3.50
CA ALA A 307 -1.65 -19.73 4.12
C ALA A 307 -0.16 -19.33 4.02
N THR A 308 0.64 -19.69 5.04
CA THR A 308 2.11 -19.53 4.97
C THR A 308 2.68 -20.30 3.79
N GLY A 309 3.46 -19.63 2.93
CA GLY A 309 4.01 -20.19 1.70
C GLY A 309 3.07 -20.15 0.49
N GLU A 310 1.82 -19.72 0.64
CA GLU A 310 0.90 -19.49 -0.49
C GLU A 310 1.43 -18.36 -1.40
N MET A 311 1.29 -18.50 -2.71
CA MET A 311 1.57 -17.40 -3.63
C MET A 311 0.40 -16.43 -3.59
N LEU A 312 0.66 -15.18 -3.18
CA LEU A 312 -0.27 -14.08 -3.36
C LEU A 312 0.15 -13.22 -4.54
N CYS A 313 -0.83 -12.70 -5.26
CA CYS A 313 -0.65 -11.70 -6.30
C CYS A 313 -1.38 -10.41 -5.93
N LYS A 314 -1.00 -9.31 -6.58
CA LYS A 314 -1.58 -7.98 -6.38
C LYS A 314 -1.69 -7.26 -7.70
N MET A 315 -2.76 -6.49 -7.89
CA MET A 315 -2.80 -5.39 -8.84
C MET A 315 -2.68 -4.05 -8.10
N GLY A 316 -1.88 -3.12 -8.62
CA GLY A 316 -1.73 -1.78 -8.08
C GLY A 316 -1.30 -0.77 -9.14
N VAL A 317 -1.69 0.51 -8.98
CA VAL A 317 -1.38 1.57 -9.94
C VAL A 317 0.11 1.86 -10.07
N ALA A 318 0.92 1.56 -9.04
CA ALA A 318 2.34 1.90 -9.04
C ALA A 318 3.21 0.79 -9.64
N THR A 319 2.97 -0.47 -9.26
CA THR A 319 3.81 -1.62 -9.71
C THR A 319 3.09 -2.61 -10.64
N GLY A 320 1.80 -2.43 -10.91
CA GLY A 320 1.01 -3.32 -11.77
C GLY A 320 0.71 -4.66 -11.12
N TYR A 321 0.71 -5.73 -11.93
CA TYR A 321 0.45 -7.09 -11.46
C TYR A 321 1.72 -7.77 -10.96
N THR A 322 1.84 -7.93 -9.64
CA THR A 322 3.03 -8.45 -8.96
C THR A 322 2.66 -9.61 -8.05
N CYS A 323 3.48 -10.67 -7.99
CA CYS A 323 3.25 -11.81 -7.10
C CYS A 323 4.44 -12.09 -6.18
N GLY A 324 4.18 -12.76 -5.06
CA GLY A 324 5.17 -13.11 -4.05
C GLY A 324 4.64 -14.11 -3.03
N VAL A 325 5.52 -14.66 -2.19
CA VAL A 325 5.13 -15.62 -1.15
C VAL A 325 4.52 -14.92 0.06
N ASN A 326 3.37 -15.39 0.52
CA ASN A 326 2.84 -15.07 1.83
C ASN A 326 3.75 -15.68 2.90
N TRP A 327 4.18 -14.88 3.89
CA TRP A 327 4.93 -15.40 5.03
C TRP A 327 3.95 -15.92 6.07
N GLN A 328 2.89 -15.17 6.34
CA GLN A 328 1.86 -15.53 7.33
C GLN A 328 0.69 -14.54 7.31
N GLN A 329 -0.44 -14.96 7.89
CA GLN A 329 -1.50 -14.07 8.34
C GLN A 329 -1.67 -14.20 9.86
N GLN A 330 -1.56 -13.08 10.58
CA GLN A 330 -1.81 -12.97 12.01
C GLN A 330 -3.05 -12.10 12.24
N GLY A 331 -4.22 -12.76 12.33
CA GLY A 331 -5.52 -12.08 12.35
C GLY A 331 -5.70 -11.17 11.14
N ARG A 332 -5.95 -9.88 11.38
CA ARG A 332 -6.13 -8.88 10.32
C ARG A 332 -4.88 -8.54 9.51
N MET A 333 -3.68 -8.96 9.93
CA MET A 333 -2.41 -8.60 9.29
C MET A 333 -1.87 -9.74 8.42
N ILE A 334 -1.77 -9.50 7.11
CA ILE A 334 -1.10 -10.39 6.15
C ILE A 334 0.33 -9.86 5.92
N THR A 335 1.36 -10.68 6.07
CA THR A 335 2.76 -10.31 5.79
C THR A 335 3.28 -11.14 4.63
N SER A 336 3.77 -10.50 3.56
CA SER A 336 4.16 -11.19 2.34
C SER A 336 5.34 -10.53 1.62
N GLN A 337 6.04 -11.29 0.79
CA GLN A 337 7.01 -10.77 -0.19
C GLN A 337 6.32 -10.38 -1.52
N VAL A 338 5.08 -9.87 -1.47
CA VAL A 338 4.43 -9.28 -2.65
C VAL A 338 4.98 -7.87 -2.84
N CYS A 339 5.55 -7.60 -4.01
CA CYS A 339 6.13 -6.30 -4.35
C CYS A 339 5.09 -5.18 -4.30
N ALA A 340 5.25 -4.19 -3.41
CA ALA A 340 4.38 -3.02 -3.32
C ALA A 340 5.17 -1.75 -3.00
N THR A 341 4.58 -0.60 -3.32
CA THR A 341 5.08 0.74 -2.97
C THR A 341 3.93 1.74 -2.82
N ALA A 342 4.20 3.04 -2.68
CA ALA A 342 3.15 4.06 -2.58
C ALA A 342 2.21 4.00 -3.81
N GLY A 343 0.93 4.29 -3.61
CA GLY A 343 -0.11 4.17 -4.64
C GLY A 343 -0.67 2.76 -4.82
N ASP A 344 0.10 1.70 -4.60
CA ASP A 344 -0.44 0.34 -4.54
C ASP A 344 -1.34 0.12 -3.30
N SER A 345 -1.27 1.01 -2.31
CA SER A 345 -2.16 1.09 -1.15
C SER A 345 -3.62 0.87 -1.53
N GLY A 346 -4.30 0.00 -0.80
CA GLY A 346 -5.66 -0.44 -1.06
C GLY A 346 -5.82 -1.51 -2.15
N GLY A 347 -4.82 -1.72 -3.01
CA GLY A 347 -4.88 -2.70 -4.09
C GLY A 347 -5.05 -4.14 -3.59
N PRO A 348 -5.82 -4.98 -4.29
CA PRO A 348 -6.22 -6.30 -3.78
C PRO A 348 -5.04 -7.25 -3.70
N LEU A 349 -4.97 -8.01 -2.61
CA LEU A 349 -4.14 -9.20 -2.45
C LEU A 349 -4.99 -10.44 -2.77
N LEU A 350 -4.52 -11.25 -3.71
CA LEU A 350 -5.26 -12.31 -4.38
C LEU A 350 -4.57 -13.67 -4.18
N ALA A 351 -5.32 -14.66 -3.72
CA ALA A 351 -4.98 -16.08 -3.76
C ALA A 351 -5.70 -16.71 -4.97
N GLY A 352 -5.07 -16.66 -6.14
CA GLY A 352 -5.75 -16.95 -7.41
C GLY A 352 -6.71 -15.80 -7.78
N ASP A 353 -8.01 -16.09 -7.81
CA ASP A 353 -9.11 -15.13 -8.01
C ASP A 353 -9.95 -14.88 -6.74
N ARG A 354 -9.52 -15.43 -5.60
CA ARG A 354 -10.03 -15.11 -4.26
C ARG A 354 -9.25 -13.92 -3.68
N MET A 355 -9.92 -12.85 -3.31
CA MET A 355 -9.29 -11.74 -2.59
C MET A 355 -9.18 -12.08 -1.11
N VAL A 356 -7.96 -12.05 -0.57
CA VAL A 356 -7.68 -12.30 0.85
C VAL A 356 -7.43 -11.01 1.65
N GLY A 357 -7.07 -9.92 0.97
CA GLY A 357 -6.78 -8.65 1.63
C GLY A 357 -6.56 -7.49 0.68
N MET A 358 -6.05 -6.38 1.22
CA MET A 358 -5.64 -5.16 0.51
C MET A 358 -4.25 -4.74 0.99
N VAL A 359 -3.44 -4.09 0.15
CA VAL A 359 -2.17 -3.49 0.60
C VAL A 359 -2.42 -2.39 1.62
N SER A 360 -1.68 -2.43 2.73
CA SER A 360 -1.63 -1.36 3.72
C SER A 360 -0.31 -0.58 3.59
N ARG A 361 0.85 -1.25 3.76
CA ARG A 361 2.15 -0.58 3.94
C ARG A 361 3.32 -1.55 3.81
N GLY A 362 4.55 -1.04 3.84
CA GLY A 362 5.72 -1.85 4.20
C GLY A 362 5.74 -2.18 5.70
N ILE A 363 6.43 -3.26 6.07
CA ILE A 363 6.53 -3.68 7.48
C ILE A 363 7.42 -2.76 8.35
N LEU A 364 8.32 -2.01 7.72
CA LEU A 364 9.16 -0.98 8.35
C LEU A 364 8.75 0.43 7.90
N PRO A 365 8.98 1.48 8.72
CA PRO A 365 8.61 2.85 8.38
C PRO A 365 9.63 3.57 7.47
N PHE A 366 10.27 2.83 6.55
CA PHE A 366 11.33 3.34 5.67
C PHE A 366 10.91 3.15 4.21
N TYR A 367 10.42 4.20 3.57
CA TYR A 367 9.85 4.11 2.21
C TYR A 367 10.89 3.63 1.20
N GLU A 368 12.16 3.98 1.41
CA GLU A 368 13.33 3.64 0.59
C GLU A 368 13.62 2.13 0.53
N LEU A 369 13.01 1.34 1.44
CA LEU A 369 13.11 -0.12 1.44
C LEU A 369 11.94 -0.80 0.70
N ALA A 370 11.00 -0.05 0.13
CA ALA A 370 9.86 -0.59 -0.61
C ALA A 370 10.28 -1.19 -1.97
N CYS A 371 9.31 -1.75 -2.69
CA CYS A 371 9.56 -2.33 -4.01
C CYS A 371 9.45 -1.25 -5.10
N HIS A 372 10.60 -0.73 -5.53
CA HIS A 372 10.69 0.35 -6.52
C HIS A 372 10.95 -0.16 -7.95
N THR A 373 11.60 -1.31 -8.13
CA THR A 373 11.93 -1.89 -9.44
C THR A 373 11.84 -3.43 -9.43
N PRO A 374 11.42 -4.08 -10.55
CA PRO A 374 11.58 -5.53 -10.72
C PRO A 374 13.00 -6.04 -10.49
N LEU A 375 14.02 -5.20 -10.71
CA LEU A 375 15.44 -5.55 -10.54
C LEU A 375 15.84 -5.83 -9.08
N GLN A 376 15.03 -5.40 -8.09
CA GLN A 376 15.24 -5.79 -6.69
C GLN A 376 14.98 -7.29 -6.45
N GLY A 377 14.21 -7.96 -7.32
CA GLY A 377 13.70 -9.30 -7.04
C GLY A 377 12.97 -9.31 -5.69
N PRO A 378 13.28 -10.23 -4.76
CA PRO A 378 12.72 -10.23 -3.40
C PRO A 378 13.42 -9.30 -2.41
N LEU A 379 14.43 -8.50 -2.80
CA LEU A 379 15.15 -7.59 -1.89
C LEU A 379 14.43 -6.24 -1.73
N PHE A 380 13.30 -6.30 -1.04
CA PHE A 380 12.54 -5.17 -0.50
C PHE A 380 11.91 -5.59 0.83
N MET A 381 11.53 -4.64 1.69
CA MET A 381 10.88 -4.96 2.96
C MET A 381 9.53 -5.66 2.74
N PRO A 382 9.14 -6.65 3.57
CA PRO A 382 7.85 -7.31 3.43
C PRO A 382 6.67 -6.34 3.39
N THR A 383 5.72 -6.62 2.49
CA THR A 383 4.47 -5.89 2.37
C THR A 383 3.47 -6.42 3.38
N VAL A 384 2.88 -5.49 4.12
CA VAL A 384 1.76 -5.69 5.03
C VAL A 384 0.45 -5.38 4.31
N GLY A 385 -0.49 -6.32 4.38
CA GLY A 385 -1.87 -6.15 3.94
C GLY A 385 -2.88 -6.27 5.08
N THR A 386 -4.04 -5.64 4.90
CA THR A 386 -5.22 -5.81 5.75
C THR A 386 -6.09 -6.93 5.19
N SER A 387 -6.41 -7.92 6.03
CA SER A 387 -7.36 -9.01 5.75
C SER A 387 -8.73 -8.48 5.31
N VAL A 388 -9.26 -8.98 4.20
CA VAL A 388 -10.60 -8.55 3.72
C VAL A 388 -11.72 -9.23 4.52
N GLU A 389 -11.47 -10.41 5.11
CA GLU A 389 -12.42 -11.09 5.99
C GLU A 389 -12.70 -10.27 7.26
N ASP A 390 -11.65 -9.76 7.90
CA ASP A 390 -11.76 -8.86 9.05
C ASP A 390 -12.51 -7.56 8.69
N VAL A 391 -12.23 -6.98 7.51
CA VAL A 391 -12.89 -5.75 7.03
C VAL A 391 -14.38 -5.97 6.77
N LEU A 392 -14.76 -7.09 6.16
CA LEU A 392 -16.16 -7.44 5.91
C LEU A 392 -16.92 -7.69 7.22
N ALA A 393 -16.29 -8.40 8.18
CA ALA A 393 -16.86 -8.61 9.51
C ALA A 393 -17.04 -7.28 10.29
N ASP A 394 -16.10 -6.34 10.16
CA ASP A 394 -16.16 -5.02 10.80
C ASP A 394 -17.25 -4.13 10.15
N LEU A 395 -17.41 -4.18 8.82
CA LEU A 395 -18.53 -3.54 8.11
C LEU A 395 -19.90 -4.05 8.57
N ASP A 396 -20.05 -5.38 8.69
CA ASP A 396 -21.29 -5.99 9.14
C ASP A 396 -21.59 -5.72 10.63
N ALA A 397 -20.55 -5.64 11.47
CA ALA A 397 -20.68 -5.34 12.89
C ALA A 397 -21.03 -3.87 13.18
N ASN A 398 -20.45 -2.92 12.43
CA ASN A 398 -20.76 -1.49 12.56
C ASN A 398 -22.09 -1.12 11.89
N GLY A 399 -22.46 -1.82 10.81
CA GLY A 399 -23.64 -1.50 10.01
C GLY A 399 -23.46 -0.22 9.17
N GLY A 400 -24.56 0.28 8.61
CA GLY A 400 -24.55 1.54 7.85
C GLY A 400 -24.24 1.35 6.37
N VAL A 401 -23.23 2.06 5.85
CA VAL A 401 -22.82 2.03 4.42
C VAL A 401 -21.69 1.01 4.25
N GLY A 402 -21.82 0.11 3.28
CA GLY A 402 -20.89 -1.02 3.11
C GLY A 402 -21.31 -2.31 3.83
N ALA A 403 -22.22 -2.26 4.79
CA ALA A 403 -22.68 -3.45 5.52
C ALA A 403 -23.50 -4.41 4.65
N GLY A 404 -23.20 -5.70 4.70
CA GLY A 404 -23.67 -6.73 3.78
C GLY A 404 -23.05 -6.58 2.40
N PHE A 405 -21.75 -6.31 2.32
CA PHE A 405 -21.04 -6.16 1.05
C PHE A 405 -21.03 -7.47 0.25
N ARG A 406 -21.30 -7.35 -1.05
CA ARG A 406 -21.22 -8.41 -2.05
C ARG A 406 -20.51 -7.88 -3.30
N LEU A 407 -19.90 -8.79 -4.05
CA LEU A 407 -19.37 -8.49 -5.38
C LEU A 407 -20.49 -8.01 -6.33
N ALA A 408 -20.12 -7.25 -7.35
CA ALA A 408 -20.94 -7.13 -8.55
C ALA A 408 -20.95 -8.45 -9.32
N ASP A 409 -22.06 -8.73 -10.01
CA ASP A 409 -22.36 -10.02 -10.65
C ASP A 409 -21.55 -10.29 -11.94
#